data_AF-A0A4P9YBC6-F1
#
_entry.id   AF-A0A4P9YBC6-F1
#
_cell.length_a   1.000
_cell.length_b   1.000
_cell.length_c   1.000
_cell.angle_alpha   90.00
_cell.angle_beta   90.00
_cell.angle_gamma   90.00
#
_symmetry.space_group_name_H-M   'P 1'
#
loop_
_entity.id
_entity.type
_entity.pdbx_description
1 polymer ?
#
loop_
_entity_poly.entity_id
_entity_poly.type
_entity_poly.pdbx_seq_one_letter_code
_entity_poly.pdbx_strand_id
1 'polypeptide(L)' 'EVDAALDNSNVAKVARYLRNLSNNKQQRNRGFIVISLKRQLYEKADSLVGVYRNQEVNGSAILTLDLSQYE' A
#
# COMPACT_ATOMS: atom_id res chain seq x y z
N GLU A 1 -6.06 9.11 -0.36
CA GLU A 1 -5.10 8.97 -1.46
C GLU A 1 -4.25 10.22 -1.56
N VAL A 2 -3.18 10.32 -0.76
CA VAL A 2 -2.29 11.50 -0.78
C VAL A 2 -1.43 11.54 -2.04
N ASP A 3 -1.24 10.37 -2.66
CA ASP A 3 -0.53 10.15 -3.91
C ASP A 3 -1.28 10.66 -5.15
N ALA A 4 -2.59 10.92 -5.05
CA ALA A 4 -3.38 11.48 -6.15
C ALA A 4 -2.86 12.87 -6.57
N ALA A 5 -2.36 13.67 -5.63
CA ALA A 5 -1.81 15.00 -5.87
C ALA A 5 -0.31 14.99 -6.24
N LEU A 6 0.34 13.82 -6.28
CA LEU A 6 1.78 13.69 -6.53
C LEU A 6 2.06 13.19 -7.96
N ASP A 7 3.13 13.69 -8.58
CA ASP A 7 3.64 13.12 -9.83
C ASP A 7 4.32 11.74 -9.60
N ASN A 8 4.55 10.99 -10.68
CA ASN A 8 5.10 9.63 -10.60
C ASN A 8 6.49 9.59 -9.94
N SER A 9 7.29 10.64 -10.09
CA SER A 9 8.63 10.74 -9.48
C SER A 9 8.54 10.85 -7.95
N ASN A 10 7.63 11.70 -7.48
CA ASN A 10 7.40 11.93 -6.06
C ASN A 10 6.67 10.75 -5.41
N VAL A 11 5.76 10.06 -6.12
CA VAL A 11 5.17 8.79 -5.66
C VAL A 11 6.24 7.74 -5.38
N ALA A 12 7.21 7.57 -6.29
CA ALA A 12 8.32 6.63 -6.09
C ALA A 12 9.26 7.04 -4.94
N LYS A 13 9.43 8.35 -4.68
CA LYS A 13 10.18 8.85 -3.51
C LYS A 13 9.45 8.53 -2.20
N VAL A 14 8.14 8.80 -2.14
CA VAL A 14 7.30 8.50 -0.97
C VAL A 14 7.26 7.00 -0.69
N ALA A 15 7.08 6.16 -1.71
CA ALA A 15 7.12 4.70 -1.58
C ALA A 15 8.41 4.22 -0.89
N ARG A 16 9.56 4.68 -1.39
CA ARG A 16 10.88 4.33 -0.82
C ARG A 16 11.07 4.86 0.59
N TYR A 17 10.62 6.08 0.87
CA TYR A 17 10.70 6.66 2.21
C TYR A 17 9.91 5.83 3.23
N LEU A 18 8.69 5.43 2.88
CA LEU A 18 7.83 4.60 3.74
C LEU A 18 8.44 3.21 3.99
N ARG A 19 8.97 2.54 2.95
CA ARG A 19 9.65 1.24 3.09
C ARG A 19 10.92 1.33 3.95
N ASN A 20 11.71 2.40 3.81
CA ASN A 20 12.90 2.59 4.63
C ASN A 20 12.55 2.86 6.11
N LEU A 21 11.44 3.58 6.35
CA LEU A 21 10.93 3.80 7.70
C LEU A 21 10.43 2.51 8.35
N SER A 22 9.69 1.67 7.63
CA SER A 22 9.19 0.39 8.18
C SER A 22 10.33 -0.59 8.49
N ASN A 23 11.38 -0.60 7.66
CA ASN A 23 12.55 -1.48 7.83
C ASN A 23 13.55 -1.00 8.89
N ASN A 24 13.38 0.19 9.47
CA ASN A 24 14.30 0.70 10.47
C ASN A 24 14.15 -0.10 11.78
N LYS A 25 15.14 -0.96 12.05
CA LYS A 25 15.18 -1.85 13.23
C LYS A 25 15.12 -1.12 14.58
N GLN A 26 15.35 0.19 14.61
CA GLN A 26 15.22 0.98 15.85
C GLN A 26 13.76 1.36 16.18
N GLN A 27 12.81 1.12 15.27
CA GLN A 27 11.41 1.51 15.40
C GLN A 27 10.47 0.31 15.15
N ARG A 28 10.71 -0.82 15.85
CA ARG A 28 10.09 -2.15 15.63
C ARG A 28 8.57 -2.27 15.84
N ASN A 29 7.80 -1.19 15.81
CA ASN A 29 6.36 -1.23 16.07
C ASN A 29 5.55 -0.26 15.20
N ARG A 30 6.01 0.05 13.99
CA ARG A 30 5.32 0.98 13.08
C ARG A 30 4.89 0.28 11.80
N GLY A 31 3.60 -0.02 11.71
CA GLY A 31 2.92 -0.35 10.45
C GLY A 31 2.40 0.91 9.78
N PHE A 32 2.51 0.99 8.46
CA PHE A 32 1.91 2.07 7.67
C PHE A 32 0.76 1.52 6.86
N ILE A 33 -0.39 2.21 6.89
CA ILE A 33 -1.53 1.92 6.01
C ILE A 33 -1.63 3.06 5.01
N VAL A 34 -1.57 2.72 3.73
CA VAL A 34 -1.61 3.69 2.64
C VAL A 34 -2.72 3.29 1.66
N ILE A 35 -3.64 4.22 1.41
CA ILE A 35 -4.70 4.05 0.41
C ILE A 35 -4.24 4.74 -0.87
N SER A 36 -4.10 3.97 -1.95
CA SER A 36 -3.59 4.43 -3.24
C SER A 36 -4.15 3.60 -4.40
N LEU A 37 -4.38 4.27 -5.53
CA LEU A 37 -4.74 3.65 -6.80
C LEU A 37 -3.52 3.52 -7.75
N LYS A 38 -2.34 4.00 -7.35
CA LYS A 38 -1.13 4.03 -8.17
C LYS A 38 -0.26 2.80 -7.94
N ARG A 39 -0.01 2.04 -9.00
CA ARG A 39 0.82 0.82 -9.00
C ARG A 39 2.18 1.02 -8.36
N GLN A 40 2.85 2.11 -8.69
CA GLN A 40 4.20 2.45 -8.20
C GLN A 40 4.28 2.56 -6.66
N LEU A 41 3.16 2.79 -5.98
CA LEU A 41 3.11 2.89 -4.53
C LEU A 41 2.79 1.54 -3.89
N TYR A 42 1.70 0.90 -4.32
CA TYR A 42 1.25 -0.35 -3.70
C TYR A 42 2.14 -1.55 -4.03
N GLU A 43 2.89 -1.54 -5.14
CA GLU A 43 3.85 -2.60 -5.47
C GLU A 43 5.04 -2.70 -4.49
N LYS A 44 5.24 -1.68 -3.64
CA LYS A 44 6.32 -1.63 -2.65
C LYS A 44 5.85 -1.95 -1.22
N ALA A 45 4.59 -2.32 -1.06
CA ALA A 45 4.01 -2.69 0.23
C ALA A 45 4.36 -4.15 0.59
N ASP A 46 4.32 -4.48 1.89
CA ASP A 46 4.51 -5.86 2.36
C ASP A 46 3.25 -6.71 2.12
N SER A 47 2.07 -6.09 2.16
CA SER A 47 0.79 -6.75 1.92
C SER A 47 -0.22 -5.76 1.33
N LEU A 48 -1.19 -6.29 0.57
CA LEU A 48 -2.26 -5.54 -0.04
C LEU A 48 -3.61 -5.91 0.58
N VAL A 49 -4.43 -4.89 0.78
CA VAL A 49 -5.85 -5.03 1.14
C VAL A 49 -6.66 -4.42 0.01
N GLY A 50 -7.20 -5.29 -0.86
CA GLY A 50 -8.08 -4.90 -1.96
C GLY A 50 -9.51 -4.79 -1.47
N VAL A 51 -10.14 -3.64 -1.71
CA VAL A 51 -11.58 -3.44 -1.44
C VAL A 51 -12.30 -3.36 -2.77
N TYR A 52 -13.32 -4.20 -2.96
CA TYR A 52 -14.15 -4.21 -4.16
C TYR A 52 -15.64 -4.18 -3.80
N ARG A 53 -16.47 -3.74 -4.75
CA ARG A 53 -17.93 -3.74 -4.59
C ARG A 53 -18.46 -5.14 -4.93
N ASN A 54 -19.06 -5.81 -3.95
CA ASN A 54 -19.85 -7.01 -4.20
C ASN A 54 -21.30 -6.60 -4.53
N GLN A 55 -21.70 -6.82 -5.78
CA GLN A 55 -23.02 -6.42 -6.28
C GLN A 55 -24.14 -7.32 -5.76
N GLU A 56 -23.87 -8.58 -5.41
CA GLU A 56 -24.87 -9.55 -4.95
C GLU A 56 -25.43 -9.16 -3.58
N VAL A 57 -24.57 -8.66 -2.70
CA VAL A 57 -24.95 -8.19 -1.36
C VAL A 57 -25.07 -6.67 -1.27
N ASN A 58 -24.94 -5.97 -2.41
CA ASN A 58 -24.87 -4.51 -2.52
C ASN A 58 -23.96 -3.86 -1.46
N GLY A 59 -22.77 -4.44 -1.26
CA GLY A 59 -21.84 -4.08 -0.20
C GLY A 59 -20.39 -4.06 -0.65
N SER A 60 -19.49 -3.79 0.29
CA SER A 60 -18.05 -3.87 0.08
C SER A 60 -17.51 -5.21 0.57
N ALA A 61 -16.61 -5.81 -0.18
CA ALA A 61 -15.88 -7.02 0.18
C ALA A 61 -14.38 -6.78 0.13
N ILE A 62 -13.62 -7.61 0.85
CA ILE A 62 -12.18 -7.45 1.07
C ILE A 62 -11.44 -8.66 0.53
N LEU A 63 -10.30 -8.42 -0.10
CA LEU A 63 -9.30 -9.41 -0.50
C LEU A 63 -7.97 -9.00 0.13
N THR A 64 -7.22 -9.97 0.64
CA THR A 64 -5.87 -9.74 1.16
C THR A 64 -4.86 -10.51 0.33
N LEU A 65 -3.71 -9.89 0.06
CA LEU A 65 -2.60 -10.53 -0.64
C LEU A 65 -1.31 -10.21 0.10
N ASP A 66 -0.57 -11.24 0.49
CA ASP A 66 0.77 -11.09 1.05
C ASP A 66 1.79 -11.02 -0.11
N LEU A 67 2.43 -9.86 -0.26
CA LEU A 67 3.39 -9.62 -1.34
C LEU A 67 4.78 -10.15 -1.01
N SER A 68 5.09 -10.41 0.26
CA SER A 68 6.40 -10.94 0.68
C SER A 68 6.69 -12.33 0.10
N GLN A 69 5.65 -13.04 -0.34
CA GLN A 69 5.75 -14.36 -0.98
C GLN A 69 6.21 -14.29 -2.44
N TYR A 70 6.23 -13.09 -3.03
CA TYR A 70 6.56 -12.85 -4.43
C TYR A 70 7.81 -11.96 -4.61
N GLU A 71 8.51 -11.64 -3.51
CA GLU A 71 9.84 -10.99 -3.53
C GLU A 71 10.97 -11.98 -3.79
#